data_AF-A0A5K7YXC6-F1
#
_entry.id   AF-A0A5K7YXC6-F1
#
_cell.length_a   1.000
_cell.length_b   1.000
_cell.length_c   1.000
_cell.angle_alpha   90.00
_cell.angle_beta   90.00
_cell.angle_gamma   90.00
#
_symmetry.space_group_name_H-M   'P 1'
#
loop_
_entity.id
_entity.type
_entity.pdbx_description
1 polymer ?
#
loop_
_entity_poly.entity_id
_entity_poly.type
_entity_poly.pdbx_seq_one_letter_code
_entity_poly.pdbx_strand_id
1 'polypeptide(L)'
;MISGTCEANRTIKVPRECLQKENADVFVRADHTPYIGELAYQDSIALSFKFTTVEPIFVEEWKDVTFTLAFQGTMGNEIDAVVGKVFKPEVKDLFIENWDNGIDKDKWQNTGDDDDDSTQTAIDGHLIMESTQSSNHDGVSRINSLVKDFTSDGSDGILITQTTYFQFNIPIMESFFGDHPEWANHALLLHFNDDTVIEYSGDGRLHNWTSSDLLIPHVFDPAERITDNIHERFEIGGHPIPDPLYLKSIQFMQLASFDTLNDYYFYMDVDDIRLFDTQWEE
;
A
#
# COMPACT_ATOMS: atom_id res chain seq x y z
N MET A 1 24.06 19.40 19.82
CA MET A 1 24.76 20.70 19.75
C MET A 1 26.31 20.43 19.29
N ILE A 2 27.49 20.68 17.28
CA ILE A 2 28.81 20.81 16.53
C ILE A 2 28.61 22.11 15.72
N SER A 3 29.66 22.89 15.44
CA SER A 3 29.64 23.89 14.36
C SER A 3 30.86 23.82 13.44
N GLY A 4 30.73 24.27 12.18
CA GLY A 4 31.81 24.24 11.17
C GLY A 4 31.37 24.72 9.78
N THR A 5 32.29 25.32 9.02
CA THR A 5 31.98 26.28 7.94
C THR A 5 32.28 25.77 6.51
N CYS A 6 31.41 26.15 5.56
CA CYS A 6 31.59 26.33 4.10
C CYS A 6 31.89 25.17 3.11
N GLU A 7 31.27 25.36 1.94
CA GLU A 7 31.66 25.10 0.53
C GLU A 7 32.10 23.69 0.04
N ALA A 8 31.60 23.31 -1.14
CA ALA A 8 31.82 21.99 -1.76
C ALA A 8 32.24 22.08 -3.24
N ASN A 9 33.15 21.22 -3.72
CA ASN A 9 33.29 20.86 -5.15
C ASN A 9 34.20 19.64 -5.45
N ARG A 10 33.80 18.83 -6.44
CA ARG A 10 34.60 17.97 -7.36
C ARG A 10 35.15 16.59 -6.92
N THR A 11 34.33 15.58 -7.25
CA THR A 11 34.62 14.48 -8.21
C THR A 11 35.94 13.69 -8.09
N ILE A 12 35.83 12.39 -7.77
CA ILE A 12 36.87 11.35 -7.90
C ILE A 12 36.48 10.36 -9.03
N LYS A 13 37.41 9.54 -9.54
CA LYS A 13 37.29 8.84 -10.84
C LYS A 13 38.09 7.51 -10.92
N VAL A 14 37.58 6.56 -11.73
CA VAL A 14 38.18 5.29 -12.25
C VAL A 14 38.57 4.20 -11.22
N PRO A 15 38.61 2.90 -11.59
CA PRO A 15 38.56 2.31 -12.96
C PRO A 15 37.31 1.47 -13.30
N ARG A 16 37.11 1.22 -14.60
CA ARG A 16 36.27 0.12 -15.13
C ARG A 16 37.14 -1.14 -15.24
N GLU A 17 36.65 -2.28 -14.78
CA GLU A 17 36.64 -3.57 -15.51
C GLU A 17 36.04 -4.70 -14.65
N CYS A 18 34.70 -4.79 -14.64
CA CYS A 18 33.89 -6.02 -14.51
C CYS A 18 32.41 -5.62 -14.48
N LEU A 19 31.58 -6.18 -15.37
CA LEU A 19 30.14 -5.93 -15.45
C LEU A 19 29.38 -7.23 -15.15
N GLN A 20 28.99 -7.45 -13.89
CA GLN A 20 27.91 -8.36 -13.48
C GLN A 20 27.66 -8.29 -11.96
N LYS A 21 26.41 -8.01 -11.57
CA LYS A 21 25.82 -8.13 -10.20
C LYS A 21 26.78 -7.99 -8.99
N GLU A 22 26.94 -6.78 -8.49
CA GLU A 22 27.39 -6.51 -7.10
C GLU A 22 26.58 -5.37 -6.48
N ASN A 23 26.55 -5.31 -5.14
CA ASN A 23 25.87 -4.27 -4.36
C ASN A 23 26.61 -2.93 -4.53
N ALA A 24 26.18 -2.11 -5.48
CA ALA A 24 26.78 -0.82 -5.77
C ALA A 24 26.08 0.31 -5.01
N ASP A 25 26.81 1.02 -4.14
CA ASP A 25 26.33 2.22 -3.45
C ASP A 25 25.87 3.28 -4.47
N VAL A 26 24.61 3.73 -4.37
CA VAL A 26 24.07 4.76 -5.27
C VAL A 26 24.32 6.16 -4.69
N PHE A 27 25.19 6.92 -5.37
CA PHE A 27 25.52 8.29 -4.99
C PHE A 27 24.51 9.31 -5.55
N VAL A 28 23.41 9.53 -4.83
CA VAL A 28 22.43 10.58 -5.15
C VAL A 28 22.85 11.92 -4.53
N ARG A 29 22.67 13.02 -5.28
CA ARG A 29 22.88 14.39 -4.79
C ARG A 29 21.55 14.98 -4.34
N ALA A 30 21.59 15.85 -3.33
CA ALA A 30 20.44 16.67 -3.00
C ALA A 30 20.06 17.56 -4.21
N ASP A 31 18.76 17.65 -4.51
CA ASP A 31 18.19 18.47 -5.58
C ASP A 31 18.64 19.92 -5.48
N HIS A 32 18.67 20.41 -4.24
CA HIS A 32 19.16 21.71 -3.86
C HIS A 32 20.17 21.52 -2.74
N THR A 33 21.40 21.97 -2.95
CA THR A 33 22.35 22.21 -1.86
C THR A 33 22.08 23.62 -1.34
N PRO A 34 21.36 23.80 -0.20
CA PRO A 34 21.25 25.11 0.43
C PRO A 34 22.65 25.65 0.77
N TYR A 35 22.79 26.98 0.85
CA TYR A 35 24.04 27.58 1.31
C TYR A 35 24.21 27.34 2.82
N ILE A 36 24.82 26.21 3.16
CA ILE A 36 25.30 25.92 4.52
C ILE A 36 26.56 26.76 4.72
N GLY A 37 26.36 28.01 5.14
CA GLY A 37 27.47 28.88 5.53
C GLY A 37 28.23 28.24 6.69
N GLU A 38 27.51 27.91 7.77
CA GLU A 38 28.04 27.24 8.94
C GLU A 38 27.02 26.19 9.41
N LEU A 39 27.48 24.98 9.73
CA LEU A 39 26.70 24.03 10.52
C LEU A 39 26.39 24.70 11.85
N ALA A 40 25.11 24.95 12.12
CA ALA A 40 24.65 25.58 13.34
C ALA A 40 24.08 24.54 14.30
N TYR A 41 24.58 24.54 15.52
CA TYR A 41 24.22 23.55 16.52
C TYR A 41 22.83 23.88 17.09
N GLN A 42 21.83 23.05 16.76
CA GLN A 42 20.37 23.18 17.01
C GLN A 42 19.54 23.70 15.83
N ASP A 43 20.13 24.09 14.70
CA ASP A 43 19.38 24.34 13.47
C ASP A 43 19.06 23.02 12.75
N SER A 44 17.84 22.91 12.21
CA SER A 44 17.43 21.82 11.33
C SER A 44 17.62 22.21 9.86
N ILE A 45 17.94 21.24 9.01
CA ILE A 45 18.08 21.47 7.57
C ILE A 45 17.29 20.42 6.78
N ALA A 46 16.32 20.89 6.00
CA ALA A 46 15.60 20.06 5.05
C ALA A 46 16.46 19.86 3.79
N LEU A 47 16.72 18.60 3.45
CA LEU A 47 17.41 18.21 2.21
C LEU A 47 16.48 17.26 1.44
N SER A 48 16.26 17.56 0.16
CA SER A 48 15.46 16.72 -0.74
C SER A 48 16.36 16.05 -1.77
N PHE A 49 16.08 14.79 -2.10
CA PHE A 49 16.88 13.95 -2.99
C PHE A 49 15.94 13.22 -3.97
N LYS A 50 16.04 13.50 -5.27
CA LYS A 50 15.34 12.71 -6.30
C LYS A 50 16.21 11.57 -6.83
N PHE A 51 15.80 10.36 -6.53
CA PHE A 51 16.39 9.09 -6.99
C PHE A 51 16.06 8.82 -8.48
N THR A 52 16.51 9.71 -9.36
CA THR A 52 16.22 9.70 -10.82
C THR A 52 17.04 8.68 -11.63
N THR A 53 18.01 8.02 -11.01
CA THR A 53 18.93 7.07 -11.66
C THR A 53 18.90 5.68 -11.02
N VAL A 54 17.82 5.39 -10.29
CA VAL A 54 17.56 4.10 -9.62
C VAL A 54 16.18 3.65 -10.07
N GLU A 55 15.96 2.34 -10.14
CA GLU A 55 14.60 1.80 -10.15
C GLU A 55 13.93 2.14 -8.79
N PRO A 56 12.60 2.33 -8.72
CA PRO A 56 11.91 2.60 -7.46
C PRO A 56 12.20 1.49 -6.45
N ILE A 57 12.68 1.86 -5.27
CA ILE A 57 12.93 0.88 -4.20
C ILE A 57 11.61 0.58 -3.51
N PHE A 58 11.19 -0.69 -3.51
CA PHE A 58 9.93 -1.12 -2.91
C PHE A 58 9.98 -0.98 -1.38
N VAL A 59 8.87 -0.61 -0.74
CA VAL A 59 8.83 -0.21 0.68
C VAL A 59 9.03 -1.39 1.66
N GLU A 60 9.03 -2.59 1.13
CA GLU A 60 9.43 -3.85 1.74
C GLU A 60 10.95 -3.98 1.82
N GLU A 61 11.68 -3.41 0.85
CA GLU A 61 13.15 -3.38 0.78
C GLU A 61 13.75 -2.21 1.56
N TRP A 62 12.95 -1.18 1.89
CA TRP A 62 13.38 -0.01 2.66
C TRP A 62 14.06 -0.40 3.99
N LYS A 63 13.59 -1.46 4.66
CA LYS A 63 14.22 -2.00 5.87
C LYS A 63 15.68 -2.42 5.68
N ASP A 64 16.07 -2.80 4.47
CA ASP A 64 17.41 -3.25 4.10
C ASP A 64 18.27 -2.11 3.53
N VAL A 65 17.64 -1.07 2.95
CA VAL A 65 18.31 0.19 2.57
C VAL A 65 19.00 0.83 3.77
N THR A 66 20.18 1.39 3.53
CA THR A 66 20.93 2.20 4.50
C THR A 66 21.41 3.47 3.81
N PHE A 67 20.91 4.63 4.23
CA PHE A 67 21.32 5.91 3.68
C PHE A 67 22.53 6.47 4.44
N THR A 68 23.54 6.91 3.71
CA THR A 68 24.70 7.62 4.28
C THR A 68 24.75 9.05 3.75
N LEU A 69 24.35 10.00 4.59
CA LEU A 69 24.45 11.43 4.30
C LEU A 69 25.87 11.90 4.63
N ALA A 70 26.68 12.15 3.60
CA ALA A 70 28.05 12.63 3.74
C ALA A 70 28.16 14.15 3.50
N PHE A 71 28.76 14.86 4.44
CA PHE A 71 29.17 16.25 4.32
C PHE A 71 30.70 16.32 4.19
N GLN A 72 31.21 17.09 3.24
CA GLN A 72 32.63 17.46 3.13
C GLN A 72 32.78 18.95 3.47
N GLY A 73 33.80 19.31 4.24
CA GLY A 73 34.06 20.69 4.66
C GLY A 73 35.37 20.83 5.43
N THR A 74 35.45 21.79 6.36
CA THR A 74 36.63 22.00 7.23
C THR A 74 36.31 21.66 8.69
N MET A 75 37.11 20.80 9.31
CA MET A 75 37.00 20.44 10.73
C MET A 75 38.21 20.97 11.51
N GLY A 76 38.07 22.19 12.05
CA GLY A 76 39.15 22.87 12.78
C GLY A 76 40.32 23.22 11.86
N ASN A 77 41.40 22.44 11.92
CA ASN A 77 42.56 22.60 11.03
C ASN A 77 42.58 21.59 9.87
N GLU A 78 41.63 20.65 9.82
CA GLU A 78 41.54 19.61 8.79
C GLU A 78 40.66 20.09 7.63
N ILE A 79 41.29 20.36 6.49
CA ILE A 79 40.63 20.68 5.22
C ILE A 79 40.20 19.36 4.56
N ASP A 80 39.07 19.37 3.85
CA ASP A 80 38.45 18.19 3.22
C ASP A 80 38.01 17.09 4.21
N ALA A 81 37.74 17.48 5.47
CA ALA A 81 37.16 16.59 6.47
C ALA A 81 35.75 16.14 6.05
N VAL A 82 35.48 14.84 6.19
CA VAL A 82 34.19 14.23 5.82
C VAL A 82 33.46 13.73 7.07
N VAL A 83 32.21 14.19 7.26
CA VAL A 83 31.31 13.74 8.33
C VAL A 83 30.12 12.99 7.71
N GLY A 84 29.98 11.71 8.03
CA GLY A 84 28.83 10.90 7.64
C GLY A 84 27.78 10.79 8.75
N LYS A 85 26.51 11.00 8.43
CA LYS A 85 25.38 10.48 9.23
C LYS A 85 24.77 9.28 8.48
N VAL A 86 24.83 8.11 9.11
CA VAL A 86 24.11 6.92 8.65
C VAL A 86 22.70 6.94 9.25
N PHE A 87 21.70 6.60 8.45
CA PHE A 87 20.32 6.37 8.88
C PHE A 87 19.66 5.30 8.00
N LYS A 88 18.55 4.74 8.45
CA LYS A 88 17.65 3.92 7.62
C LYS A 88 16.38 4.73 7.34
N PRO A 89 15.64 4.46 6.25
CA PRO A 89 14.25 4.84 6.23
C PRO A 89 13.51 4.06 7.33
N GLU A 90 12.58 4.70 8.00
CA GLU A 90 11.74 4.04 9.00
C GLU A 90 10.32 4.00 8.47
N VAL A 91 9.72 2.81 8.56
CA VAL A 91 8.37 2.51 8.08
C VAL A 91 7.64 1.87 9.24
N LYS A 92 6.50 2.43 9.63
CA LYS A 92 5.68 1.95 10.72
C LYS A 92 4.55 1.12 10.15
N ASP A 93 4.66 -0.19 10.22
CA ASP A 93 3.56 -1.08 9.87
C ASP A 93 2.38 -0.86 10.82
N LEU A 94 1.23 -0.46 10.27
CA LEU A 94 -0.03 -0.30 10.99
C LEU A 94 -0.83 -1.61 10.95
N PHE A 95 -0.73 -2.33 9.82
CA PHE A 95 -1.34 -3.64 9.60
C PHE A 95 -0.59 -4.39 8.48
N ILE A 96 -0.37 -5.69 8.66
CA ILE A 96 0.13 -6.64 7.64
C ILE A 96 -0.69 -7.92 7.79
N GLU A 97 -1.14 -8.49 6.68
CA GLU A 97 -1.52 -9.90 6.61
C GLU A 97 -0.80 -10.58 5.43
N ASN A 98 -0.29 -11.77 5.70
CA ASN A 98 0.24 -12.76 4.76
C ASN A 98 -0.25 -14.10 5.30
N TRP A 99 -0.78 -14.96 4.44
CA TRP A 99 -1.51 -16.16 4.84
C TRP A 99 -0.66 -17.45 4.90
N ASP A 100 0.67 -17.34 4.91
CA ASP A 100 1.68 -18.39 5.20
C ASP A 100 1.31 -19.32 6.38
N ASN A 101 0.54 -18.81 7.34
CA ASN A 101 0.15 -19.51 8.57
C ASN A 101 -1.36 -19.80 8.69
N GLY A 102 -2.16 -19.50 7.66
CA GLY A 102 -3.61 -19.65 7.66
C GLY A 102 -4.40 -18.34 7.84
N ILE A 103 -5.70 -18.38 7.54
CA ILE A 103 -6.63 -17.29 7.85
C ILE A 103 -7.02 -17.36 9.33
N ASP A 104 -6.78 -16.29 10.07
CA ASP A 104 -7.26 -16.14 11.44
C ASP A 104 -8.77 -15.80 11.46
N LYS A 105 -9.61 -16.83 11.63
CA LYS A 105 -11.07 -16.72 11.65
C LYS A 105 -11.65 -16.00 12.87
N ASP A 106 -10.85 -15.72 13.90
CA ASP A 106 -11.27 -14.85 15.01
C ASP A 106 -11.01 -13.36 14.68
N LYS A 107 -10.13 -13.06 13.71
CA LYS A 107 -9.88 -11.70 13.19
C LYS A 107 -10.68 -11.33 11.94
N TRP A 108 -10.95 -12.31 11.08
CA TRP A 108 -11.61 -12.15 9.77
C TRP A 108 -12.99 -12.79 9.77
N GLN A 109 -14.01 -11.99 9.48
CA GLN A 109 -15.42 -12.38 9.54
C GLN A 109 -15.96 -12.68 8.13
N ASN A 110 -16.74 -13.75 7.97
CA ASN A 110 -17.61 -13.89 6.80
C ASN A 110 -18.82 -12.96 6.98
N THR A 111 -19.16 -12.21 5.93
CA THR A 111 -20.37 -11.37 5.88
C THR A 111 -21.21 -11.59 4.63
N GLY A 112 -20.88 -12.62 3.84
CA GLY A 112 -21.68 -13.07 2.70
C GLY A 112 -22.94 -13.83 3.11
N ASP A 113 -23.59 -14.45 2.12
CA ASP A 113 -24.57 -15.51 2.41
C ASP A 113 -23.83 -16.71 3.03
N ASP A 114 -24.47 -17.42 3.97
CA ASP A 114 -24.02 -18.74 4.44
C ASP A 114 -24.32 -19.80 3.35
N ASP A 115 -23.59 -19.70 2.23
CA ASP A 115 -23.67 -20.64 1.11
C ASP A 115 -22.55 -21.68 1.20
N ASP A 116 -22.92 -22.95 1.41
CA ASP A 116 -22.00 -24.08 1.66
C ASP A 116 -20.96 -24.27 0.52
N ASP A 117 -21.25 -23.75 -0.68
CA ASP A 117 -20.41 -23.84 -1.89
C ASP A 117 -19.38 -22.68 -2.03
N SER A 118 -19.27 -21.77 -1.04
CA SER A 118 -18.25 -20.70 -0.99
C SER A 118 -17.11 -21.04 -0.03
N THR A 119 -15.86 -20.83 -0.47
CA THR A 119 -14.65 -21.11 0.30
C THR A 119 -13.75 -19.88 0.42
N GLN A 120 -13.14 -19.73 1.59
CA GLN A 120 -12.05 -18.79 1.84
C GLN A 120 -10.97 -19.56 2.62
N THR A 121 -9.79 -19.73 2.02
CA THR A 121 -8.72 -20.57 2.57
C THR A 121 -7.34 -20.00 2.27
N ALA A 122 -6.38 -20.26 3.15
CA ALA A 122 -4.98 -20.06 2.83
C ALA A 122 -4.43 -21.28 2.07
N ILE A 123 -3.68 -21.06 0.99
CA ILE A 123 -2.93 -22.12 0.28
C ILE A 123 -1.56 -21.56 -0.10
N ASP A 124 -0.48 -22.24 0.30
CA ASP A 124 0.91 -21.95 -0.07
C ASP A 124 1.38 -20.48 0.10
N GLY A 125 0.75 -19.72 1.01
CA GLY A 125 1.03 -18.31 1.32
C GLY A 125 -0.15 -17.37 1.00
N HIS A 126 -0.98 -17.76 0.03
CA HIS A 126 -2.01 -16.94 -0.59
C HIS A 126 -3.38 -17.11 0.07
N LEU A 127 -4.17 -16.04 0.16
CA LEU A 127 -5.61 -16.10 0.42
C LEU A 127 -6.34 -16.39 -0.89
N ILE A 128 -6.94 -17.58 -0.96
CA ILE A 128 -7.85 -17.98 -2.04
C ILE A 128 -9.29 -17.78 -1.57
N MET A 129 -10.06 -17.00 -2.33
CA MET A 129 -11.51 -16.89 -2.19
C MET A 129 -12.18 -17.44 -3.45
N GLU A 130 -12.87 -18.57 -3.32
CA GLU A 130 -13.60 -19.20 -4.41
C GLU A 130 -15.10 -19.26 -4.05
N SER A 131 -15.98 -18.91 -5.00
CA SER A 131 -17.43 -19.09 -4.85
C SER A 131 -17.99 -19.74 -6.10
N THR A 132 -18.58 -20.92 -5.94
CA THR A 132 -19.16 -21.71 -7.05
C THR A 132 -20.60 -22.02 -6.71
N GLN A 133 -21.48 -22.23 -7.71
CA GLN A 133 -22.79 -22.84 -7.44
C GLN A 133 -23.40 -23.45 -8.69
N SER A 134 -24.09 -24.59 -8.52
CA SER A 134 -24.99 -25.15 -9.53
C SER A 134 -26.45 -24.79 -9.23
N SER A 135 -27.01 -23.86 -10.03
CA SER A 135 -28.44 -23.60 -10.23
C SER A 135 -29.41 -23.79 -9.02
N ASN A 136 -29.76 -22.69 -8.34
CA ASN A 136 -31.03 -22.57 -7.60
C ASN A 136 -31.65 -21.18 -7.87
N HIS A 137 -32.94 -21.13 -8.22
CA HIS A 137 -33.55 -20.01 -8.98
C HIS A 137 -34.05 -18.82 -8.14
N ASP A 138 -33.99 -18.89 -6.81
CA ASP A 138 -34.72 -17.98 -5.91
C ASP A 138 -33.84 -16.94 -5.15
N GLY A 139 -32.65 -16.61 -5.69
CA GLY A 139 -31.69 -15.66 -5.09
C GLY A 139 -31.69 -14.26 -5.73
N VAL A 140 -31.73 -13.20 -4.90
CA VAL A 140 -31.74 -11.79 -5.38
C VAL A 140 -30.33 -11.29 -5.75
N SER A 141 -29.33 -11.75 -5.01
CA SER A 141 -27.89 -11.52 -5.22
C SER A 141 -27.13 -12.68 -4.59
N ARG A 142 -25.84 -12.83 -4.94
CA ARG A 142 -24.90 -13.74 -4.27
C ARG A 142 -23.68 -12.98 -3.82
N ILE A 143 -23.28 -13.14 -2.57
CA ILE A 143 -22.17 -12.41 -1.94
C ILE A 143 -21.26 -13.42 -1.24
N ASN A 144 -20.00 -13.50 -1.65
CA ASN A 144 -18.90 -14.06 -0.85
C ASN A 144 -18.05 -12.88 -0.36
N SER A 145 -17.88 -12.72 0.95
CA SER A 145 -17.09 -11.59 1.47
C SER A 145 -16.38 -11.88 2.79
N LEU A 146 -15.12 -11.42 2.87
CA LEU A 146 -14.23 -11.63 3.99
C LEU A 146 -13.78 -10.26 4.54
N VAL A 147 -14.13 -9.97 5.80
CA VAL A 147 -14.00 -8.63 6.40
C VAL A 147 -13.05 -8.64 7.59
N LYS A 148 -12.07 -7.74 7.57
CA LYS A 148 -11.27 -7.35 8.75
C LYS A 148 -11.86 -6.09 9.34
N ASP A 149 -12.63 -6.23 10.41
CA ASP A 149 -13.11 -5.11 11.23
C ASP A 149 -12.00 -4.67 12.21
N PHE A 150 -11.64 -3.39 12.20
CA PHE A 150 -10.71 -2.77 13.14
C PHE A 150 -11.42 -2.09 14.33
N THR A 151 -12.72 -1.85 14.25
CA THR A 151 -13.54 -1.28 15.33
C THR A 151 -14.05 -2.34 16.32
N SER A 152 -13.84 -3.62 16.00
CA SER A 152 -14.27 -4.80 16.79
C SER A 152 -13.83 -4.84 18.26
N ASP A 153 -12.79 -4.10 18.65
CA ASP A 153 -12.32 -3.96 20.03
C ASP A 153 -12.95 -2.76 20.79
N GLY A 154 -13.73 -1.93 20.10
CA GLY A 154 -14.31 -0.69 20.60
C GLY A 154 -13.49 0.57 20.28
N SER A 155 -12.45 0.47 19.44
CA SER A 155 -11.72 1.63 18.90
C SER A 155 -12.43 2.29 17.71
N ASP A 156 -11.97 3.49 17.34
CA ASP A 156 -12.46 4.22 16.15
C ASP A 156 -11.96 3.62 14.81
N GLY A 157 -11.07 2.61 14.85
CA GLY A 157 -10.35 2.06 13.71
C GLY A 157 -8.87 2.46 13.65
N ILE A 158 -8.19 2.17 12.53
CA ILE A 158 -6.78 2.57 12.35
C ILE A 158 -6.72 4.04 11.93
N LEU A 159 -5.98 4.87 12.68
CA LEU A 159 -5.73 6.27 12.32
C LEU A 159 -4.92 6.36 11.03
N ILE A 160 -5.41 7.13 10.07
CA ILE A 160 -4.76 7.39 8.79
C ILE A 160 -4.19 8.80 8.79
N THR A 161 -2.96 8.95 8.29
CA THR A 161 -2.25 10.22 8.15
C THR A 161 -1.95 10.51 6.68
N GLN A 162 -1.51 11.74 6.40
CA GLN A 162 -1.03 12.16 5.08
C GLN A 162 0.12 11.30 4.52
N THR A 163 0.77 10.48 5.35
CA THR A 163 1.88 9.59 4.98
C THR A 163 1.59 8.10 5.22
N THR A 164 0.32 7.76 5.46
CA THR A 164 -0.16 6.38 5.42
C THR A 164 -0.42 5.91 3.99
N TYR A 165 0.12 4.75 3.65
CA TYR A 165 -0.05 4.07 2.36
C TYR A 165 -0.74 2.72 2.56
N PHE A 166 -1.56 2.33 1.58
CA PHE A 166 -2.11 0.98 1.45
C PHE A 166 -1.47 0.28 0.26
N GLN A 167 -1.11 -0.99 0.44
CA GLN A 167 -0.35 -1.80 -0.51
C GLN A 167 -0.91 -3.22 -0.53
N PHE A 168 -0.98 -3.82 -1.72
CA PHE A 168 -1.47 -5.18 -1.92
C PHE A 168 -0.97 -5.81 -3.21
N ASN A 169 -1.09 -7.13 -3.32
CA ASN A 169 -1.00 -7.86 -4.58
C ASN A 169 -2.15 -8.86 -4.71
N ILE A 170 -2.87 -8.81 -5.84
CA ILE A 170 -3.99 -9.71 -6.17
C ILE A 170 -3.74 -10.21 -7.60
N PRO A 171 -2.87 -11.23 -7.81
CA PRO A 171 -2.47 -11.69 -9.14
C PRO A 171 -3.63 -12.19 -9.99
N ILE A 172 -4.74 -12.64 -9.39
CA ILE A 172 -5.88 -13.23 -10.10
C ILE A 172 -7.20 -12.70 -9.52
N MET A 173 -8.02 -12.12 -10.41
CA MET A 173 -9.46 -11.92 -10.23
C MET A 173 -10.14 -12.54 -11.46
N GLU A 174 -10.75 -13.70 -11.31
CA GLU A 174 -11.43 -14.44 -12.39
C GLU A 174 -12.91 -14.65 -12.07
N SER A 175 -13.76 -14.13 -12.95
CA SER A 175 -15.21 -14.33 -12.94
C SER A 175 -15.63 -15.15 -14.16
N PHE A 176 -16.33 -16.27 -13.96
CA PHE A 176 -17.06 -16.99 -15.00
C PHE A 176 -18.56 -17.01 -14.68
N PHE A 177 -19.34 -16.83 -15.73
CA PHE A 177 -20.77 -16.58 -15.71
C PHE A 177 -21.36 -17.00 -17.07
N GLY A 178 -22.69 -17.10 -17.14
CA GLY A 178 -23.42 -17.32 -18.38
C GLY A 178 -23.45 -16.09 -19.29
N ASP A 179 -24.64 -15.74 -19.79
CA ASP A 179 -24.82 -14.73 -20.83
C ASP A 179 -24.60 -13.26 -20.37
N HIS A 180 -24.28 -13.02 -19.10
CA HIS A 180 -24.26 -11.68 -18.47
C HIS A 180 -23.00 -11.42 -17.60
N PRO A 181 -21.84 -11.12 -18.22
CA PRO A 181 -20.63 -10.69 -17.50
C PRO A 181 -20.84 -9.46 -16.61
N GLU A 182 -21.69 -8.53 -17.03
CA GLU A 182 -21.81 -7.20 -16.43
C GLU A 182 -22.53 -7.16 -15.06
N TRP A 183 -22.95 -8.31 -14.52
CA TRP A 183 -23.61 -8.45 -13.21
C TRP A 183 -22.74 -9.14 -12.16
N ALA A 184 -21.46 -9.37 -12.46
CA ALA A 184 -20.50 -10.11 -11.65
C ALA A 184 -19.18 -9.33 -11.54
N ASN A 185 -18.74 -9.01 -10.33
CA ASN A 185 -17.53 -8.18 -10.11
C ASN A 185 -16.78 -8.58 -8.83
N HIS A 186 -15.47 -8.35 -8.82
CA HIS A 186 -14.59 -8.45 -7.65
C HIS A 186 -14.24 -7.06 -7.09
N ALA A 187 -14.13 -6.95 -5.76
CA ALA A 187 -13.64 -5.74 -5.12
C ALA A 187 -12.82 -6.01 -3.85
N LEU A 188 -11.79 -5.20 -3.66
CA LEU A 188 -11.14 -4.93 -2.38
C LEU A 188 -11.60 -3.54 -1.91
N LEU A 189 -12.27 -3.46 -0.76
CA LEU A 189 -12.91 -2.26 -0.22
C LEU A 189 -12.21 -1.81 1.06
N LEU A 190 -11.96 -0.50 1.18
CA LEU A 190 -11.53 0.19 2.39
C LEU A 190 -12.68 1.08 2.89
N HIS A 191 -13.20 0.83 4.10
CA HIS A 191 -14.31 1.60 4.68
C HIS A 191 -13.81 2.58 5.73
N PHE A 192 -14.20 3.86 5.62
CA PHE A 192 -13.69 4.95 6.48
C PHE A 192 -14.72 5.50 7.47
N ASN A 193 -14.29 6.34 8.40
CA ASN A 193 -15.10 6.81 9.52
C ASN A 193 -16.26 7.74 9.13
N ASP A 194 -16.15 8.45 8.02
CA ASP A 194 -17.16 9.31 7.38
C ASP A 194 -18.14 8.55 6.45
N ASP A 195 -18.02 7.22 6.40
CA ASP A 195 -18.73 6.31 5.49
C ASP A 195 -18.30 6.46 4.00
N THR A 196 -17.18 7.13 3.72
CA THR A 196 -16.49 7.02 2.42
C THR A 196 -15.89 5.61 2.27
N VAL A 197 -15.86 5.10 1.04
CA VAL A 197 -15.29 3.81 0.65
C VAL A 197 -14.30 4.01 -0.49
N ILE A 198 -13.06 3.51 -0.36
CA ILE A 198 -12.17 3.31 -1.52
C ILE A 198 -12.39 1.88 -2.04
N GLU A 199 -12.72 1.76 -3.33
CA GLU A 199 -12.88 0.48 -4.04
C GLU A 199 -11.67 0.26 -4.96
N TYR A 200 -11.06 -0.92 -4.89
CA TYR A 200 -10.10 -1.43 -5.84
C TYR A 200 -10.71 -2.62 -6.58
N SER A 201 -10.81 -2.55 -7.90
CA SER A 201 -11.45 -3.56 -8.74
C SER A 201 -10.66 -3.84 -10.03
N GLY A 202 -10.60 -5.11 -10.44
CA GLY A 202 -9.85 -5.56 -11.63
C GLY A 202 -10.73 -5.88 -12.84
N ASP A 203 -11.92 -6.47 -12.63
CA ASP A 203 -12.82 -6.93 -13.69
C ASP A 203 -13.97 -5.94 -14.00
N GLY A 204 -14.39 -5.13 -13.03
CA GLY A 204 -15.37 -4.07 -13.20
C GLY A 204 -15.71 -3.39 -11.88
N ARG A 205 -16.35 -2.22 -11.92
CA ARG A 205 -16.80 -1.58 -10.67
C ARG A 205 -17.86 -2.43 -9.98
N LEU A 206 -17.81 -2.49 -8.64
CA LEU A 206 -18.91 -3.06 -7.88
C LEU A 206 -20.21 -2.31 -8.23
N HIS A 207 -21.33 -3.03 -8.31
CA HIS A 207 -22.60 -2.44 -8.72
C HIS A 207 -23.04 -1.34 -7.73
N ASN A 208 -23.70 -0.28 -8.21
CA ASN A 208 -23.95 0.98 -7.48
C ASN A 208 -24.81 0.82 -6.20
N TRP A 209 -24.22 0.30 -5.12
CA TRP A 209 -24.81 0.19 -3.78
C TRP A 209 -24.29 1.27 -2.84
N THR A 210 -22.99 1.57 -2.91
CA THR A 210 -22.39 2.77 -2.31
C THR A 210 -22.88 4.01 -3.06
N SER A 211 -23.13 5.11 -2.34
CA SER A 211 -23.45 6.40 -2.97
C SER A 211 -22.28 6.86 -3.85
N SER A 212 -22.58 7.45 -5.02
CA SER A 212 -21.57 8.10 -5.87
C SER A 212 -20.75 9.15 -5.14
N ASP A 213 -21.35 9.75 -4.11
CA ASP A 213 -20.80 10.86 -3.35
C ASP A 213 -19.94 10.36 -2.15
N LEU A 214 -19.84 9.03 -1.98
CA LEU A 214 -19.06 8.33 -0.95
C LEU A 214 -18.10 7.27 -1.53
N LEU A 215 -18.09 7.02 -2.85
CA LEU A 215 -17.28 5.99 -3.48
C LEU A 215 -16.08 6.58 -4.23
N ILE A 216 -14.87 6.21 -3.84
CA ILE A 216 -13.59 6.50 -4.53
C ILE A 216 -13.12 5.23 -5.26
N PRO A 217 -13.38 5.09 -6.56
CA PRO A 217 -13.07 3.86 -7.29
C PRO A 217 -11.68 3.90 -7.93
N HIS A 218 -10.98 2.76 -7.91
CA HIS A 218 -9.75 2.48 -8.61
C HIS A 218 -9.89 1.20 -9.43
N VAL A 219 -9.78 1.32 -10.75
CA VAL A 219 -9.50 0.15 -11.60
C VAL A 219 -7.99 -0.09 -11.59
N PHE A 220 -7.56 -1.32 -11.30
CA PHE A 220 -6.15 -1.73 -11.30
C PHE A 220 -5.94 -2.95 -12.22
N ASP A 221 -4.71 -3.26 -12.60
CA ASP A 221 -4.37 -4.49 -13.32
C ASP A 221 -3.93 -5.56 -12.30
N PRO A 222 -4.58 -6.75 -12.23
CA PRO A 222 -4.15 -7.85 -11.36
C PRO A 222 -2.67 -8.23 -11.48
N ALA A 223 -2.02 -7.98 -12.63
CA ALA A 223 -0.59 -8.22 -12.80
C ALA A 223 0.33 -7.19 -12.12
N GLU A 224 -0.21 -6.13 -11.49
CA GLU A 224 0.55 -5.05 -10.85
C GLU A 224 0.35 -5.00 -9.33
N ARG A 225 1.48 -4.92 -8.60
CA ARG A 225 1.48 -4.67 -7.14
C ARG A 225 1.15 -3.20 -6.87
N ILE A 226 0.03 -2.95 -6.19
CA ILE A 226 -0.49 -1.60 -5.96
C ILE A 226 0.09 -1.02 -4.67
N THR A 227 0.33 0.30 -4.64
CA THR A 227 0.80 1.03 -3.45
C THR A 227 0.34 2.48 -3.55
N ASP A 228 -0.76 2.80 -2.86
CA ASP A 228 -1.47 4.08 -2.93
C ASP A 228 -1.38 4.85 -1.60
N ASN A 229 -1.18 6.17 -1.66
CA ASN A 229 -1.37 7.05 -0.51
C ASN A 229 -2.87 7.31 -0.29
N ILE A 230 -3.40 7.06 0.90
CA ILE A 230 -4.86 7.15 1.14
C ILE A 230 -5.37 8.60 1.01
N HIS A 231 -4.62 9.59 1.47
CA HIS A 231 -5.01 11.00 1.31
C HIS A 231 -5.04 11.42 -0.16
N GLU A 232 -4.04 11.00 -0.96
CA GLU A 232 -4.04 11.25 -2.42
C GLU A 232 -5.25 10.60 -3.10
N ARG A 233 -5.77 9.45 -2.62
CA ARG A 233 -7.01 8.86 -3.16
C ARG A 233 -8.25 9.69 -2.90
N PHE A 234 -8.39 10.28 -1.71
CA PHE A 234 -9.48 11.22 -1.44
C PHE A 234 -9.36 12.48 -2.33
N GLU A 235 -8.15 13.03 -2.50
CA GLU A 235 -7.93 14.20 -3.37
C GLU A 235 -8.23 13.90 -4.85
N ILE A 236 -7.80 12.73 -5.36
CA ILE A 236 -8.07 12.27 -6.74
C ILE A 236 -9.57 12.04 -6.97
N GLY A 237 -10.28 11.48 -6.00
CA GLY A 237 -11.74 11.35 -6.05
C GLY A 237 -12.48 12.69 -5.93
N GLY A 238 -11.85 13.71 -5.33
CA GLY A 238 -12.49 14.99 -5.00
C GLY A 238 -13.33 14.95 -3.72
N HIS A 239 -13.10 13.97 -2.84
CA HIS A 239 -13.82 13.81 -1.57
C HIS A 239 -13.18 14.68 -0.48
N PRO A 240 -13.97 15.26 0.45
CA PRO A 240 -13.43 15.94 1.61
C PRO A 240 -12.77 14.92 2.54
N ILE A 241 -11.54 15.18 2.98
CA ILE A 241 -10.85 14.33 3.95
C ILE A 241 -11.39 14.67 5.36
N PRO A 242 -11.94 13.71 6.12
CA PRO A 242 -12.35 13.94 7.51
C PRO A 242 -11.13 14.12 8.43
N ASP A 243 -11.34 14.86 9.52
CA ASP A 243 -10.33 15.12 10.57
C ASP A 243 -10.92 14.75 11.94
N PRO A 244 -10.47 13.65 12.58
CA PRO A 244 -9.52 12.64 12.08
C PRO A 244 -10.10 11.72 11.00
N LEU A 245 -9.24 11.10 10.19
CA LEU A 245 -9.56 10.00 9.27
C LEU A 245 -9.19 8.66 9.91
N TYR A 246 -10.14 7.74 10.00
CA TYR A 246 -9.90 6.36 10.46
C TYR A 246 -10.40 5.34 9.44
N LEU A 247 -9.62 4.29 9.21
CA LEU A 247 -10.02 3.08 8.49
C LEU A 247 -10.77 2.16 9.46
N LYS A 248 -12.09 2.00 9.26
CA LYS A 248 -12.94 1.09 10.03
C LYS A 248 -12.68 -0.38 9.67
N SER A 249 -12.57 -0.71 8.38
CA SER A 249 -12.39 -2.09 7.93
C SER A 249 -11.76 -2.22 6.53
N ILE A 250 -11.18 -3.40 6.29
CA ILE A 250 -10.83 -3.92 4.96
C ILE A 250 -11.80 -5.05 4.63
N GLN A 251 -12.26 -5.13 3.37
CA GLN A 251 -13.17 -6.18 2.91
C GLN A 251 -12.80 -6.67 1.50
N PHE A 252 -12.62 -7.98 1.34
CA PHE A 252 -12.68 -8.63 0.03
C PHE A 252 -14.13 -9.02 -0.27
N MET A 253 -14.56 -8.82 -1.52
CA MET A 253 -15.92 -9.15 -1.97
C MET A 253 -15.92 -9.74 -3.38
N GLN A 254 -16.76 -10.75 -3.56
CA GLN A 254 -17.21 -11.29 -4.86
C GLN A 254 -18.74 -11.13 -4.88
N LEU A 255 -19.28 -10.45 -5.89
CA LEU A 255 -20.70 -10.14 -6.00
C LEU A 255 -21.29 -10.60 -7.33
N ALA A 256 -22.41 -11.31 -7.28
CA ALA A 256 -23.29 -11.60 -8.41
C ALA A 256 -24.71 -11.05 -8.19
N SER A 257 -25.42 -10.68 -9.26
CA SER A 257 -26.79 -10.15 -9.17
C SER A 257 -27.75 -10.73 -10.24
N PHE A 258 -29.04 -10.80 -9.88
CA PHE A 258 -30.22 -11.08 -10.72
C PHE A 258 -30.59 -12.53 -11.13
N ASP A 259 -31.89 -12.67 -11.44
CA ASP A 259 -32.75 -13.86 -11.37
C ASP A 259 -32.38 -15.09 -12.25
N THR A 260 -31.32 -15.03 -13.06
CA THR A 260 -31.04 -16.05 -14.10
C THR A 260 -29.58 -16.47 -14.25
N LEU A 261 -28.78 -16.36 -13.19
CA LEU A 261 -27.46 -16.99 -13.13
C LEU A 261 -27.61 -18.52 -12.99
N ASN A 262 -27.43 -19.26 -14.09
CA ASN A 262 -27.55 -20.72 -14.10
C ASN A 262 -26.34 -21.41 -13.47
N ASP A 263 -25.15 -21.00 -13.89
CA ASP A 263 -23.84 -21.42 -13.40
C ASP A 263 -23.00 -20.15 -13.17
N TYR A 264 -22.23 -20.11 -12.08
CA TYR A 264 -21.21 -19.09 -11.84
C TYR A 264 -20.01 -19.66 -11.09
N TYR A 265 -18.86 -18.99 -11.26
CA TYR A 265 -17.61 -19.25 -10.57
C TYR A 265 -16.88 -17.92 -10.37
N PHE A 266 -16.51 -17.62 -9.13
CA PHE A 266 -15.66 -16.48 -8.77
C PHE A 266 -14.39 -17.00 -8.12
N TYR A 267 -13.26 -16.41 -8.46
CA TYR A 267 -11.96 -16.74 -7.89
C TYR A 267 -11.11 -15.49 -7.71
N MET A 268 -10.65 -15.27 -6.48
CA MET A 268 -9.68 -14.23 -6.12
C MET A 268 -8.49 -14.88 -5.43
N ASP A 269 -7.28 -14.53 -5.87
CA ASP A 269 -6.01 -14.96 -5.31
C ASP A 269 -5.27 -13.71 -4.81
N VAL A 270 -4.93 -13.68 -3.52
CA VAL A 270 -4.32 -12.52 -2.83
C VAL A 270 -3.05 -12.98 -2.12
N ASP A 271 -1.89 -12.47 -2.53
CA ASP A 271 -0.60 -12.80 -1.91
C ASP A 271 -0.49 -12.17 -0.50
N ASP A 272 -0.67 -10.85 -0.42
CA ASP A 272 -0.49 -10.06 0.79
C ASP A 272 -1.23 -8.72 0.73
N ILE A 273 -1.51 -8.18 1.92
CA ILE A 273 -1.99 -6.80 2.11
C ILE A 273 -1.25 -6.11 3.26
N ARG A 274 -1.01 -4.81 3.10
CA ARG A 274 -0.23 -4.00 4.03
C ARG A 274 -0.77 -2.57 4.12
N LEU A 275 -0.80 -2.04 5.34
CA LEU A 275 -1.03 -0.65 5.65
C LEU A 275 0.15 -0.14 6.48
N PHE A 276 0.85 0.89 6.02
CA PHE A 276 2.06 1.39 6.67
C PHE A 276 2.11 2.92 6.64
N ASP A 277 2.75 3.52 7.64
CA ASP A 277 3.08 4.94 7.65
C ASP A 277 4.58 5.18 7.41
N THR A 278 4.89 6.32 6.81
CA THR A 278 6.25 6.79 6.50
C THR A 278 6.67 8.03 7.31
N GLN A 279 5.81 8.53 8.21
CA GLN A 279 6.18 9.48 9.26
C GLN A 279 6.46 8.81 10.61
N TRP A 280 7.17 9.57 11.45
CA TRP A 280 7.48 9.28 12.85
C TRP A 280 6.91 10.42 13.71
N GLU A 281 6.22 10.07 14.79
CA GLU A 281 6.03 10.95 15.96
C GLU A 281 6.77 10.30 17.15
N GLU A 282 7.42 11.15 17.98
CA GLU A 282 8.18 10.77 19.20
C GLU A 282 7.30 10.77 20.47
#